data_AF-A0A2T7PPF9-F1
#
_entry.id   AF-A0A2T7PPF9-F1
#
_cell.length_a   1.000
_cell.length_b   1.000
_cell.length_c   1.000
_cell.angle_alpha   90.00
_cell.angle_beta   90.00
_cell.angle_gamma   90.00
#
_symmetry.space_group_name_H-M   'P 1'
#
loop_
_entity.id
_entity.type
_entity.pdbx_description
1 polymer ?
#
loop_
_entity_poly.entity_id
_entity_poly.type
_entity_poly.pdbx_seq_one_letter_code
_entity_poly.pdbx_strand_id
1 'polypeptide(L)'
;MGDRKFFVGGNWKMNGDKKSIDEIIKFLKEEPLDPAAEVVVAPPAPYIDYVSQKLSSKAAVAAQNCYKEASGAFTGEVSPGMIKDCGGTWVILGHSERRHVFGESNQLIGEKVKFALNAGLNLIPCVGEKLEEREAGNTEAVVFEQMKAIADNTSDWKRVVIAYEPVWAIGTGRTATPEQAQEVHKAIRNWLAKNVSESVAKSTRIIYGGSVKGSNAKELAGKADVDGFLVGGASLTRDFVAIILKQLSGTPKTVVPPDVDIKIADRDTWSYMEQS
;
A
#
# COMPACT_ATOMS: atom_id res chain seq x y z
N MET A 1 -16.75 16.45 -6.37
CA MET A 1 -15.71 15.55 -5.82
C MET A 1 -15.98 14.19 -6.43
N GLY A 2 -15.20 13.79 -7.43
CA GLY A 2 -15.54 12.65 -8.28
C GLY A 2 -15.21 11.30 -7.61
N ASP A 3 -16.20 10.40 -7.60
CA ASP A 3 -16.24 8.93 -7.78
C ASP A 3 -15.01 8.02 -7.48
N ARG A 4 -13.97 8.48 -6.78
CA ARG A 4 -12.87 7.61 -6.35
C ARG A 4 -13.24 6.89 -5.06
N LYS A 5 -13.55 5.60 -5.17
CA LYS A 5 -13.80 4.74 -4.01
C LYS A 5 -12.57 4.74 -3.10
N PHE A 6 -12.77 4.99 -1.81
CA PHE A 6 -11.68 5.02 -0.83
C PHE A 6 -11.00 3.65 -0.74
N PHE A 7 -9.68 3.61 -0.66
CA PHE A 7 -8.91 2.36 -0.70
C PHE A 7 -8.06 2.19 0.56
N VAL A 8 -8.12 1.03 1.23
CA VAL A 8 -7.30 0.74 2.41
C VAL A 8 -6.58 -0.59 2.21
N GLY A 9 -5.27 -0.50 1.96
CA GLY A 9 -4.36 -1.63 1.91
C GLY A 9 -3.70 -1.85 3.27
N GLY A 10 -3.62 -3.09 3.74
CA GLY A 10 -2.84 -3.49 4.92
C GLY A 10 -1.61 -4.29 4.50
N ASN A 11 -0.44 -3.67 4.52
CA ASN A 11 0.83 -4.35 4.25
C ASN A 11 1.38 -4.97 5.53
N TRP A 12 1.27 -6.30 5.67
CA TRP A 12 1.74 -7.02 6.86
C TRP A 12 3.27 -7.11 6.93
N LYS A 13 3.95 -6.78 5.82
CA LYS A 13 5.41 -6.90 5.66
C LYS A 13 5.86 -8.33 6.02
N MET A 14 7.06 -8.48 6.56
CA MET A 14 7.59 -9.77 7.00
C MET A 14 7.13 -10.11 8.43
N ASN A 15 5.81 -10.10 8.70
CA ASN A 15 5.23 -10.43 10.00
C ASN A 15 4.15 -11.52 9.91
N GLY A 16 4.02 -12.27 11.00
CA GLY A 16 2.92 -13.22 11.21
C GLY A 16 3.34 -14.67 11.10
N ASP A 17 2.55 -15.50 11.78
CA ASP A 17 2.48 -16.94 11.66
C ASP A 17 1.01 -17.34 11.53
N LYS A 18 0.69 -18.63 11.32
CA LYS A 18 -0.70 -19.06 11.15
C LYS A 18 -1.63 -18.66 12.30
N LYS A 19 -1.10 -18.59 13.53
CA LYS A 19 -1.89 -18.27 14.73
C LYS A 19 -2.24 -16.78 14.77
N SER A 20 -1.25 -15.91 14.66
CA SER A 20 -1.44 -14.45 14.61
C SER A 20 -2.22 -14.01 13.37
N ILE A 21 -2.03 -14.69 12.23
CA ILE A 21 -2.85 -14.47 11.02
C ILE A 21 -4.31 -14.85 11.27
N ASP A 22 -4.59 -15.95 11.98
CA ASP A 22 -5.96 -16.32 12.33
C ASP A 22 -6.61 -15.25 13.24
N GLU A 23 -5.86 -14.62 14.13
CA GLU A 23 -6.33 -13.49 14.94
C GLU A 23 -6.68 -12.27 14.07
N ILE A 24 -5.85 -11.96 13.07
CA ILE A 24 -6.10 -10.88 12.10
C ILE A 24 -7.38 -11.16 11.29
N ILE A 25 -7.49 -12.37 10.73
CA ILE A 25 -8.65 -12.79 9.96
C ILE A 25 -9.91 -12.75 10.82
N LYS A 26 -9.81 -13.14 12.10
CA LYS A 26 -10.94 -13.13 13.04
C LYS A 26 -11.52 -11.73 13.19
N PHE A 27 -10.71 -10.71 13.52
CA PHE A 27 -11.26 -9.37 13.69
C PHE A 27 -11.76 -8.76 12.36
N LEU A 28 -11.13 -9.09 11.22
CA LEU A 28 -11.62 -8.66 9.90
C LEU A 28 -12.97 -9.27 9.51
N LYS A 29 -13.29 -10.47 10.04
CA LYS A 29 -14.60 -11.12 9.85
C LYS A 29 -15.67 -10.55 10.76
N GLU A 30 -15.35 -10.48 12.05
CA GLU A 30 -16.29 -10.13 13.12
C GLU A 30 -16.71 -8.67 13.07
N GLU A 31 -15.81 -7.77 12.66
CA GLU A 31 -16.09 -6.34 12.64
C GLU A 31 -16.76 -5.89 11.32
N PRO A 32 -17.60 -4.84 11.36
CA PRO A 32 -18.09 -4.22 10.15
C PRO A 32 -16.93 -3.51 9.44
N LEU A 33 -16.80 -3.73 8.13
CA LEU A 33 -15.95 -2.92 7.27
C LEU A 33 -16.84 -1.96 6.49
N ASP A 34 -16.36 -0.75 6.22
CA ASP A 34 -17.10 0.23 5.45
C ASP A 34 -17.30 -0.28 4.01
N PRO A 35 -18.55 -0.52 3.54
CA PRO A 35 -18.79 -0.96 2.17
C PRO A 35 -18.34 0.08 1.11
N ALA A 36 -18.23 1.35 1.50
CA ALA A 36 -17.72 2.42 0.66
C ALA A 36 -16.18 2.37 0.51
N ALA A 37 -15.47 1.59 1.33
CA ALA A 37 -14.04 1.32 1.17
C ALA A 37 -13.79 0.04 0.36
N GLU A 38 -12.75 0.05 -0.46
CA GLU A 38 -12.13 -1.16 -0.98
C GLU A 38 -10.98 -1.55 -0.05
N VAL A 39 -11.07 -2.75 0.54
CA VAL A 39 -10.11 -3.23 1.53
C VAL A 39 -9.26 -4.34 0.93
N VAL A 40 -7.95 -4.23 1.10
CA VAL A 40 -6.97 -5.21 0.62
C VAL A 40 -5.99 -5.53 1.75
N VAL A 41 -5.62 -6.80 1.93
CA VAL A 41 -4.56 -7.21 2.86
C VAL A 41 -3.43 -7.92 2.11
N ALA A 42 -2.19 -7.62 2.45
CA ALA A 42 -1.00 -8.17 1.81
C ALA A 42 -0.18 -9.00 2.82
N PRO A 43 -0.47 -10.30 2.98
CA PRO A 43 0.35 -11.21 3.80
C PRO A 43 1.72 -11.50 3.17
N PRO A 44 2.69 -12.02 3.96
CA PRO A 44 3.89 -12.64 3.41
C PRO A 44 3.53 -13.75 2.40
N ALA A 45 4.36 -13.92 1.36
CA ALA A 45 4.08 -14.84 0.25
C ALA A 45 3.71 -16.28 0.67
N PRO A 46 4.34 -16.91 1.68
CA PRO A 46 3.97 -18.25 2.13
C PRO A 46 2.54 -18.38 2.68
N TYR A 47 1.87 -17.26 2.98
CA TYR A 47 0.54 -17.24 3.58
C TYR A 47 -0.56 -16.71 2.64
N ILE A 48 -0.27 -16.41 1.37
CA ILE A 48 -1.29 -15.90 0.42
C ILE A 48 -2.46 -16.88 0.30
N ASP A 49 -2.18 -18.15 -0.01
CA ASP A 49 -3.20 -19.19 -0.14
C ASP A 49 -3.99 -19.39 1.17
N TYR A 50 -3.26 -19.48 2.28
CA TYR A 50 -3.86 -19.64 3.62
C TYR A 50 -4.83 -18.50 3.97
N VAL A 51 -4.43 -17.25 3.70
CA VAL A 51 -5.27 -16.08 3.93
C VAL A 51 -6.43 -16.06 2.96
N SER A 52 -6.21 -16.34 1.67
CA SER A 52 -7.27 -16.31 0.66
C SER A 52 -8.39 -17.31 0.95
N GLN A 53 -8.06 -18.53 1.39
CA GLN A 53 -9.05 -19.55 1.77
C GLN A 53 -9.85 -19.18 3.02
N LYS A 54 -9.27 -18.38 3.91
CA LYS A 54 -9.86 -18.07 5.22
C LYS A 54 -10.50 -16.70 5.28
N LEU A 55 -10.06 -15.71 4.50
CA LEU A 55 -10.57 -14.35 4.55
C LEU A 55 -12.01 -14.28 4.03
N SER A 56 -12.81 -13.35 4.55
CA SER A 56 -14.15 -13.12 4.02
C SER A 56 -14.09 -12.33 2.70
N SER A 57 -15.15 -12.39 1.90
CA SER A 57 -15.28 -11.61 0.66
C SER A 57 -15.34 -10.08 0.86
N LYS A 58 -15.28 -9.60 2.12
CA LYS A 58 -15.22 -8.16 2.45
C LYS A 58 -13.86 -7.53 2.13
N ALA A 59 -12.81 -8.32 1.96
CA ALA A 59 -11.47 -7.84 1.65
C ALA A 59 -10.79 -8.73 0.60
N ALA A 60 -9.98 -8.13 -0.26
CA ALA A 60 -9.16 -8.86 -1.23
C ALA A 60 -7.76 -9.16 -0.67
N VAL A 61 -7.08 -10.12 -1.30
CA VAL A 61 -5.71 -10.50 -0.94
C VAL A 61 -4.73 -9.96 -1.99
N ALA A 62 -3.67 -9.32 -1.51
CA ALA A 62 -2.53 -8.89 -2.31
C ALA A 62 -1.29 -9.74 -2.00
N ALA A 63 -0.41 -9.87 -2.98
CA ALA A 63 0.99 -10.20 -2.71
C ALA A 63 1.79 -8.94 -2.37
N GLN A 64 2.90 -9.10 -1.63
CA GLN A 64 3.80 -7.99 -1.29
C GLN A 64 4.86 -7.69 -2.38
N ASN A 65 5.05 -8.62 -3.32
CA ASN A 65 5.96 -8.51 -4.46
C ASN A 65 5.63 -9.60 -5.49
N CYS A 66 6.08 -9.42 -6.73
CA CYS A 66 6.19 -10.48 -7.73
C CYS A 66 7.33 -10.22 -8.70
N TYR A 67 7.72 -11.22 -9.48
CA TYR A 67 8.74 -11.09 -10.50
C TYR A 67 8.17 -10.71 -11.88
N LYS A 68 9.05 -10.29 -12.79
CA LYS A 68 8.71 -9.81 -14.15
C LYS A 68 8.62 -10.92 -15.21
N GLU A 69 8.50 -12.18 -14.80
CA GLU A 69 8.47 -13.35 -15.69
C GLU A 69 7.39 -14.35 -15.26
N ALA A 70 6.90 -15.15 -16.22
CA ALA A 70 5.86 -16.16 -15.96
C ALA A 70 6.38 -17.35 -15.15
N SER A 71 7.58 -17.81 -15.52
CA SER A 71 8.31 -18.96 -14.96
C SER A 71 9.76 -18.92 -15.43
N GLY A 72 10.63 -19.70 -14.81
CA GLY A 72 12.03 -19.83 -15.21
C GLY A 72 12.94 -20.21 -14.06
N ALA A 73 14.25 -20.14 -14.28
CA ALA A 73 15.27 -20.41 -13.26
C ALA A 73 15.45 -19.22 -12.30
N PHE A 74 14.37 -18.85 -11.59
CA PHE A 74 14.31 -17.72 -10.66
C PHE A 74 14.04 -18.23 -9.24
N THR A 75 14.96 -19.05 -8.69
CA THR A 75 14.79 -19.67 -7.37
C THR A 75 14.47 -18.62 -6.30
N GLY A 76 13.33 -18.79 -5.62
CA GLY A 76 12.86 -17.90 -4.56
C GLY A 76 11.85 -16.83 -5.02
N GLU A 77 11.70 -16.61 -6.32
CA GLU A 77 10.74 -15.64 -6.85
C GLU A 77 9.33 -16.22 -7.02
N VAL A 78 8.33 -15.33 -6.98
CA VAL A 78 6.91 -15.67 -7.18
C VAL A 78 6.39 -14.94 -8.42
N SER A 79 5.76 -15.66 -9.34
CA SER A 79 5.17 -15.05 -10.54
C SER A 79 3.75 -14.53 -10.28
N PRO A 80 3.27 -13.55 -11.05
CA PRO A 80 1.86 -13.14 -11.02
C PRO A 80 0.86 -14.30 -11.19
N GLY A 81 1.21 -15.31 -11.99
CA GLY A 81 0.38 -16.49 -12.19
C GLY A 81 0.20 -17.29 -10.89
N MET A 82 1.28 -17.50 -10.13
CA MET A 82 1.24 -18.19 -8.83
C MET A 82 0.39 -17.43 -7.81
N ILE A 83 0.47 -16.09 -7.79
CA ILE A 83 -0.34 -15.26 -6.89
C ILE A 83 -1.84 -15.48 -7.15
N LYS A 84 -2.24 -15.48 -8.43
CA LYS A 84 -3.63 -15.71 -8.83
C LYS A 84 -4.10 -17.12 -8.51
N ASP A 85 -3.23 -18.11 -8.69
CA ASP A 85 -3.52 -19.52 -8.37
C ASP A 85 -3.80 -19.70 -6.86
N CYS A 86 -3.06 -18.97 -6.01
CA CYS A 86 -3.31 -18.89 -4.57
C CYS A 86 -4.47 -17.93 -4.19
N GLY A 87 -5.27 -17.47 -5.16
CA GLY A 87 -6.43 -16.61 -4.95
C GLY A 87 -6.13 -15.14 -4.62
N GLY A 88 -4.88 -14.67 -4.80
CA GLY A 88 -4.53 -13.26 -4.72
C GLY A 88 -4.97 -12.51 -5.98
N THR A 89 -5.47 -11.28 -5.80
CA THR A 89 -5.98 -10.44 -6.92
C THR A 89 -5.26 -9.09 -7.05
N TRP A 90 -4.43 -8.76 -6.06
CA TRP A 90 -3.64 -7.53 -6.01
C TRP A 90 -2.14 -7.84 -5.82
N VAL A 91 -1.26 -6.88 -6.11
CA VAL A 91 0.15 -6.95 -5.74
C VAL A 91 0.72 -5.55 -5.46
N ILE A 92 1.48 -5.44 -4.37
CA ILE A 92 2.31 -4.26 -4.06
C ILE A 92 3.61 -4.38 -4.85
N LEU A 93 4.04 -3.30 -5.50
CA LEU A 93 5.29 -3.27 -6.28
C LEU A 93 6.07 -2.00 -5.99
N GLY A 94 7.40 -2.13 -5.87
CA GLY A 94 8.25 -0.97 -5.65
C GLY A 94 8.07 -0.30 -4.28
N HIS A 95 7.58 -1.03 -3.28
CA HIS A 95 7.59 -0.58 -1.88
C HIS A 95 9.00 -0.09 -1.50
N SER A 96 9.09 0.99 -0.74
CA SER A 96 10.35 1.65 -0.36
C SER A 96 11.41 0.69 0.19
N GLU A 97 11.02 -0.28 1.04
CA GLU A 97 11.91 -1.36 1.51
C GLU A 97 12.55 -2.15 0.36
N ARG A 98 11.81 -2.45 -0.71
CA ARG A 98 12.36 -3.15 -1.88
C ARG A 98 13.29 -2.27 -2.71
N ARG A 99 12.97 -0.97 -2.83
CA ARG A 99 13.82 -0.01 -3.52
C ARG A 99 15.16 0.17 -2.81
N HIS A 100 15.13 0.34 -1.49
CA HIS A 100 16.30 0.78 -0.73
C HIS A 100 17.09 -0.36 -0.09
N VAL A 101 16.43 -1.44 0.36
CA VAL A 101 17.10 -2.61 0.96
C VAL A 101 17.50 -3.62 -0.11
N PHE A 102 16.62 -3.88 -1.08
CA PHE A 102 16.84 -4.87 -2.14
C PHE A 102 17.31 -4.27 -3.47
N GLY A 103 17.47 -2.95 -3.54
CA GLY A 103 18.02 -2.27 -4.72
C GLY A 103 17.12 -2.32 -5.97
N GLU A 104 15.79 -2.44 -5.82
CA GLU A 104 14.90 -2.47 -6.98
C GLU A 104 14.85 -1.12 -7.69
N SER A 105 15.37 -1.09 -8.92
CA SER A 105 15.42 0.12 -9.75
C SER A 105 14.06 0.50 -10.33
N ASN A 106 13.92 1.77 -10.73
CA ASN A 106 12.74 2.27 -11.45
C ASN A 106 12.43 1.41 -12.68
N GLN A 107 13.46 1.02 -13.44
CA GLN A 107 13.30 0.16 -14.61
C GLN A 107 12.71 -1.21 -14.23
N LEU A 108 13.28 -1.90 -13.24
CA LEU A 108 12.80 -3.22 -12.82
C LEU A 108 11.35 -3.16 -12.33
N ILE A 109 11.01 -2.12 -11.56
CA ILE A 109 9.66 -1.93 -11.04
C ILE A 109 8.67 -1.68 -12.18
N GLY A 110 9.04 -0.86 -13.18
CA GLY A 110 8.25 -0.68 -14.40
C GLY A 110 8.01 -2.00 -15.14
N GLU A 111 9.05 -2.82 -15.32
CA GLU A 111 8.94 -4.14 -15.96
C GLU A 111 8.00 -5.08 -15.20
N LYS A 112 8.08 -5.11 -13.86
CA LYS A 112 7.16 -5.85 -12.99
C LYS A 112 5.71 -5.35 -13.12
N VAL A 113 5.51 -4.03 -13.13
CA VAL A 113 4.19 -3.40 -13.32
C VAL A 113 3.57 -3.88 -14.63
N LYS A 114 4.30 -3.78 -15.75
CA LYS A 114 3.83 -4.23 -17.06
C LYS A 114 3.43 -5.70 -17.03
N PHE A 115 4.30 -6.56 -16.48
CA PHE A 115 4.08 -7.99 -16.49
C PHE A 115 2.89 -8.40 -15.61
N ALA A 116 2.81 -7.89 -14.37
CA ALA A 116 1.72 -8.16 -13.45
C ALA A 116 0.36 -7.67 -13.98
N LEU A 117 0.33 -6.51 -14.61
CA LEU A 117 -0.89 -5.97 -15.21
C LEU A 117 -1.37 -6.84 -16.39
N ASN A 118 -0.45 -7.29 -17.25
CA ASN A 118 -0.77 -8.20 -18.36
C ASN A 118 -1.22 -9.58 -17.87
N ALA A 119 -0.71 -10.05 -16.73
CA ALA A 119 -1.15 -11.28 -16.08
C ALA A 119 -2.54 -11.15 -15.41
N GLY A 120 -3.12 -9.95 -15.37
CA GLY A 120 -4.46 -9.71 -14.86
C GLY A 120 -4.54 -9.37 -13.37
N LEU A 121 -3.42 -9.04 -12.72
CA LEU A 121 -3.45 -8.52 -11.35
C LEU A 121 -3.84 -7.03 -11.33
N ASN A 122 -4.40 -6.60 -10.21
CA ASN A 122 -4.48 -5.20 -9.83
C ASN A 122 -3.21 -4.80 -9.07
N LEU A 123 -2.78 -3.55 -9.17
CA LEU A 123 -1.46 -3.11 -8.73
C LEU A 123 -1.54 -1.99 -7.70
N ILE A 124 -0.63 -2.05 -6.73
CA ILE A 124 -0.31 -0.96 -5.80
C ILE A 124 1.17 -0.57 -5.98
N PRO A 125 1.53 0.19 -7.03
CA PRO A 125 2.90 0.67 -7.19
C PRO A 125 3.21 1.76 -6.16
N CYS A 126 4.33 1.64 -5.45
CA CYS A 126 4.77 2.62 -4.47
C CYS A 126 5.82 3.57 -5.06
N VAL A 127 5.72 4.85 -4.66
CA VAL A 127 6.66 5.93 -4.98
C VAL A 127 6.92 6.77 -3.74
N GLY A 128 8.08 7.40 -3.65
CA GLY A 128 8.47 8.17 -2.47
C GLY A 128 9.92 8.58 -2.47
N GLU A 129 10.22 9.61 -1.69
CA GLU A 129 11.55 10.17 -1.49
C GLU A 129 12.12 9.85 -0.10
N LYS A 130 13.45 9.72 -0.01
CA LYS A 130 14.22 9.67 1.23
C LYS A 130 14.28 11.04 1.93
N LEU A 131 14.78 11.06 3.17
CA LEU A 131 14.87 12.29 3.96
C LEU A 131 15.80 13.32 3.31
N GLU A 132 16.96 12.86 2.84
CA GLU A 132 17.99 13.71 2.25
C GLU A 132 17.49 14.36 0.95
N GLU A 133 16.71 13.61 0.17
CA GLU A 133 16.08 14.09 -1.06
C GLU A 133 15.03 15.16 -0.77
N ARG A 134 14.24 14.98 0.30
CA ARG A 134 13.27 15.99 0.75
C ARG A 134 13.95 17.24 1.25
N GLU A 135 14.97 17.11 2.11
CA GLU A 135 15.72 18.25 2.66
C GLU A 135 16.47 19.02 1.58
N ALA A 136 16.86 18.35 0.49
CA ALA A 136 17.43 18.98 -0.70
C ALA A 136 16.38 19.62 -1.65
N GLY A 137 15.08 19.51 -1.36
CA GLY A 137 14.01 20.04 -2.22
C GLY A 137 13.73 19.21 -3.48
N ASN A 138 14.15 17.94 -3.52
CA ASN A 138 14.07 17.06 -4.68
C ASN A 138 12.86 16.12 -4.69
N THR A 139 11.92 16.25 -3.75
CA THR A 139 10.74 15.36 -3.63
C THR A 139 10.02 15.14 -4.95
N GLU A 140 9.64 16.21 -5.66
CA GLU A 140 8.92 16.08 -6.93
C GLU A 140 9.77 15.40 -8.01
N ALA A 141 11.06 15.75 -8.12
CA ALA A 141 11.94 15.16 -9.12
C ALA A 141 12.03 13.63 -8.95
N VAL A 142 12.29 13.18 -7.72
CA VAL A 142 12.39 11.75 -7.38
C VAL A 142 11.06 11.03 -7.64
N VAL A 143 9.96 11.58 -7.12
CA VAL A 143 8.63 10.96 -7.28
C VAL A 143 8.22 10.91 -8.75
N PHE A 144 8.49 11.95 -9.54
CA PHE A 144 8.12 12.01 -10.96
C PHE A 144 8.95 11.06 -11.82
N GLU A 145 10.23 10.84 -11.52
CA GLU A 145 11.03 9.81 -12.20
C GLU A 145 10.48 8.40 -11.94
N GLN A 146 10.11 8.10 -10.70
CA GLN A 146 9.50 6.83 -10.32
C GLN A 146 8.13 6.66 -10.99
N MET A 147 7.30 7.70 -10.98
CA MET A 147 5.99 7.74 -11.66
C MET A 147 6.13 7.55 -13.17
N LYS A 148 7.14 8.13 -13.80
CA LYS A 148 7.41 7.95 -15.22
C LYS A 148 7.65 6.48 -15.56
N ALA A 149 8.50 5.80 -14.81
CA ALA A 149 8.81 4.39 -15.06
C ALA A 149 7.57 3.48 -14.92
N ILE A 150 6.67 3.80 -13.97
CA ILE A 150 5.38 3.12 -13.82
C ILE A 150 4.47 3.44 -15.02
N ALA A 151 4.34 4.71 -15.39
CA ALA A 151 3.43 5.16 -16.45
C ALA A 151 3.82 4.61 -17.83
N ASP A 152 5.11 4.61 -18.17
CA ASP A 152 5.63 4.05 -19.41
C ASP A 152 5.30 2.54 -19.57
N ASN A 153 4.97 1.87 -18.46
CA ASN A 153 4.69 0.44 -18.37
C ASN A 153 3.23 0.10 -18.01
N THR A 154 2.37 1.10 -17.86
CA THR A 154 0.97 0.91 -17.46
C THR A 154 0.03 1.05 -18.66
N SER A 155 -0.56 -0.05 -19.09
CA SER A 155 -1.55 -0.07 -20.19
C SER A 155 -2.98 0.19 -19.74
N ASP A 156 -3.29 -0.02 -18.46
CA ASP A 156 -4.64 0.07 -17.88
C ASP A 156 -4.61 0.62 -16.45
N TRP A 157 -4.81 1.93 -16.34
CA TRP A 157 -4.82 2.65 -15.06
C TRP A 157 -6.03 2.33 -14.18
N LYS A 158 -7.09 1.67 -14.68
CA LYS A 158 -8.26 1.32 -13.86
C LYS A 158 -7.92 0.29 -12.78
N ARG A 159 -6.85 -0.49 -13.00
CA ARG A 159 -6.35 -1.52 -12.10
C ARG A 159 -5.14 -1.08 -11.28
N VAL A 160 -4.84 0.22 -11.26
CA VAL A 160 -3.68 0.79 -10.57
C VAL A 160 -4.13 1.73 -9.44
N VAL A 161 -3.49 1.58 -8.28
CA VAL A 161 -3.59 2.48 -7.13
C VAL A 161 -2.18 2.92 -6.76
N ILE A 162 -1.88 4.21 -6.84
CA ILE A 162 -0.54 4.71 -6.50
C ILE A 162 -0.43 4.89 -5.00
N ALA A 163 0.59 4.30 -4.38
CA ALA A 163 0.92 4.55 -2.98
C ALA A 163 2.09 5.55 -2.87
N TYR A 164 1.85 6.70 -2.27
CA TYR A 164 2.91 7.65 -1.93
C TYR A 164 3.45 7.36 -0.52
N GLU A 165 4.74 7.07 -0.44
CA GLU A 165 5.47 6.68 0.77
C GLU A 165 6.50 7.77 1.12
N PRO A 166 6.21 8.71 2.05
CA PRO A 166 7.26 9.58 2.58
C PRO A 166 8.25 8.73 3.38
N VAL A 167 9.30 8.22 2.75
CA VAL A 167 10.21 7.19 3.32
C VAL A 167 10.80 7.65 4.64
N TRP A 168 11.11 8.94 4.73
CA TRP A 168 11.60 9.62 5.93
C TRP A 168 10.64 9.62 7.13
N ALA A 169 9.36 9.32 6.93
CA ALA A 169 8.31 9.22 7.95
C ALA A 169 7.81 7.78 8.18
N ILE A 170 8.50 6.77 7.63
CA ILE A 170 8.17 5.35 7.81
C ILE A 170 9.12 4.74 8.83
N GLY A 171 8.60 4.34 9.99
CA GLY A 171 9.39 3.66 11.03
C GLY A 171 10.36 4.54 11.82
N THR A 172 10.51 5.83 11.45
CA THR A 172 11.46 6.77 12.06
C THR A 172 10.91 7.52 13.28
N GLY A 173 9.63 7.31 13.64
CA GLY A 173 8.94 8.10 14.67
C GLY A 173 8.57 9.52 14.22
N ARG A 174 9.08 9.99 13.07
CA ARG A 174 8.60 11.21 12.40
C ARG A 174 7.30 10.90 11.67
N THR A 175 6.38 11.86 11.65
CA THR A 175 5.10 11.73 10.96
C THR A 175 4.93 12.90 10.02
N ALA A 176 4.70 12.65 8.73
CA ALA A 176 4.35 13.71 7.80
C ALA A 176 3.01 14.32 8.20
N THR A 177 2.90 15.65 8.15
CA THR A 177 1.63 16.31 8.42
C THR A 177 0.64 16.01 7.29
N PRO A 178 -0.67 16.07 7.54
CA PRO A 178 -1.67 15.91 6.49
C PRO A 178 -1.50 16.90 5.33
N GLU A 179 -1.00 18.11 5.59
CA GLU A 179 -0.67 19.09 4.56
C GLU A 179 0.49 18.63 3.67
N GLN A 180 1.54 18.06 4.26
CA GLN A 180 2.68 17.50 3.50
C GLN A 180 2.26 16.30 2.64
N ALA A 181 1.35 15.46 3.15
CA ALA A 181 0.76 14.38 2.35
C ALA A 181 -0.06 14.94 1.18
N GLN A 182 -0.94 15.91 1.44
CA GLN A 182 -1.77 16.55 0.43
C GLN A 182 -0.95 17.25 -0.66
N GLU A 183 0.15 17.90 -0.30
CA GLU A 183 1.06 18.57 -1.23
C GLU A 183 1.57 17.60 -2.30
N VAL A 184 2.15 16.47 -1.88
CA VAL A 184 2.73 15.50 -2.83
C VAL A 184 1.66 14.73 -3.57
N HIS A 185 0.54 14.39 -2.94
CA HIS A 185 -0.60 13.76 -3.62
C HIS A 185 -1.15 14.64 -4.75
N LYS A 186 -1.28 15.94 -4.50
CA LYS A 186 -1.69 16.91 -5.52
C LYS A 186 -0.66 17.01 -6.64
N ALA A 187 0.63 17.00 -6.32
CA ALA A 187 1.71 16.99 -7.31
C ALA A 187 1.65 15.74 -8.21
N ILE A 188 1.46 14.54 -7.63
CA ILE A 188 1.27 13.29 -8.38
C ILE A 188 0.03 13.38 -9.27
N ARG A 189 -1.09 13.90 -8.77
CA ARG A 189 -2.31 14.03 -9.58
C ARG A 189 -2.12 14.97 -10.77
N ASN A 190 -1.47 16.12 -10.55
CA ASN A 190 -1.13 17.06 -11.62
C ASN A 190 -0.17 16.43 -12.64
N TRP A 191 0.79 15.64 -12.17
CA TRP A 191 1.71 14.91 -13.03
C TRP A 191 0.96 13.90 -13.91
N LEU A 192 0.02 13.13 -13.35
CA LEU A 192 -0.83 12.20 -14.12
C LEU A 192 -1.66 12.93 -15.17
N ALA A 193 -2.22 14.11 -14.83
CA ALA A 193 -3.04 14.89 -15.75
C ALA A 193 -2.24 15.34 -16.97
N LYS A 194 -1.02 15.82 -16.71
CA LYS A 194 -0.10 16.33 -17.73
C LYS A 194 0.53 15.22 -18.59
N ASN A 195 0.94 14.11 -17.99
CA ASN A 195 1.80 13.11 -18.65
C ASN A 195 1.05 11.85 -19.08
N VAL A 196 -0.16 11.60 -18.59
CA VAL A 196 -0.97 10.45 -18.99
C VAL A 196 -2.28 10.91 -19.61
N SER A 197 -3.19 11.47 -18.80
CA SER A 197 -4.38 12.17 -19.26
C SER A 197 -5.17 12.72 -18.08
N GLU A 198 -5.99 13.73 -18.34
CA GLU A 198 -6.95 14.28 -17.38
C GLU A 198 -7.91 13.21 -16.83
N SER A 199 -8.35 12.26 -17.68
CA SER A 199 -9.23 11.17 -17.24
C SER A 199 -8.54 10.25 -16.25
N VAL A 200 -7.29 9.85 -16.52
CA VAL A 200 -6.50 8.99 -15.62
C VAL A 200 -6.25 9.71 -14.29
N ALA A 201 -5.90 10.99 -14.31
CA ALA A 201 -5.67 11.77 -13.09
C ALA A 201 -6.93 11.87 -12.21
N LYS A 202 -8.11 11.97 -12.82
CA LYS A 202 -9.39 12.06 -12.10
C LYS A 202 -9.80 10.74 -11.46
N SER A 203 -9.52 9.60 -12.11
CA SER A 203 -9.96 8.27 -11.67
C SER A 203 -8.93 7.51 -10.83
N THR A 204 -7.63 7.76 -11.02
CA THR A 204 -6.57 7.05 -10.29
C THR A 204 -6.61 7.42 -8.82
N ARG A 205 -6.63 6.39 -7.97
CA ARG A 205 -6.56 6.55 -6.52
C ARG A 205 -5.10 6.72 -6.10
N ILE A 206 -4.85 7.72 -5.29
CA ILE A 206 -3.53 8.01 -4.71
C ILE A 206 -3.65 7.85 -3.19
N ILE A 207 -3.00 6.84 -2.64
CA ILE A 207 -3.11 6.44 -1.25
C ILE A 207 -1.84 6.82 -0.48
N TYR A 208 -2.00 7.18 0.78
CA TYR A 208 -0.89 7.58 1.64
C TYR A 208 -0.30 6.35 2.35
N GLY A 209 0.99 6.11 2.15
CA GLY A 209 1.75 4.97 2.67
C GLY A 209 2.69 5.30 3.84
N GLY A 210 2.57 6.49 4.44
CA GLY A 210 3.31 6.82 5.66
C GLY A 210 2.70 6.23 6.93
N SER A 211 3.11 6.74 8.10
CA SER A 211 2.57 6.30 9.39
C SER A 211 1.09 6.66 9.55
N VAL A 212 0.21 5.66 9.41
CA VAL A 212 -1.25 5.78 9.63
C VAL A 212 -1.66 4.99 10.86
N LYS A 213 -2.45 5.62 11.72
CA LYS A 213 -3.07 5.06 12.92
C LYS A 213 -4.53 5.51 12.98
N GLY A 214 -5.35 4.84 13.76
CA GLY A 214 -6.74 5.26 13.96
C GLY A 214 -6.88 6.70 14.48
N SER A 215 -5.87 7.25 15.16
CA SER A 215 -5.88 8.62 15.67
C SER A 215 -5.68 9.70 14.60
N ASN A 216 -4.94 9.44 13.52
CA ASN A 216 -4.63 10.43 12.48
C ASN A 216 -5.35 10.17 11.14
N ALA A 217 -5.90 8.97 10.93
CA ALA A 217 -6.54 8.57 9.68
C ALA A 217 -7.62 9.54 9.20
N LYS A 218 -8.46 10.05 10.11
CA LYS A 218 -9.56 10.98 9.75
C LYS A 218 -9.05 12.29 9.14
N GLU A 219 -7.95 12.83 9.68
CA GLU A 219 -7.40 14.10 9.21
C GLU A 219 -6.72 13.94 7.85
N LEU A 220 -5.99 12.84 7.65
CA LEU A 220 -5.41 12.48 6.37
C LEU A 220 -6.48 12.21 5.30
N ALA A 221 -7.53 11.46 5.64
CA ALA A 221 -8.66 11.18 4.73
C ALA A 221 -9.47 12.44 4.36
N GLY A 222 -9.38 13.51 5.16
CA GLY A 222 -10.00 14.79 4.87
C GLY A 222 -9.30 15.60 3.76
N LYS A 223 -8.15 15.13 3.26
CA LYS A 223 -7.37 15.80 2.22
C LYS A 223 -7.88 15.44 0.83
N ALA A 224 -8.02 16.45 -0.03
CA ALA A 224 -8.75 16.35 -1.30
C ALA A 224 -8.17 15.32 -2.28
N ASP A 225 -6.86 15.08 -2.23
CA ASP A 225 -6.13 14.19 -3.13
C ASP A 225 -5.67 12.88 -2.45
N VAL A 226 -6.02 12.67 -1.18
CA VAL A 226 -5.76 11.44 -0.43
C VAL A 226 -6.97 10.52 -0.55
N ASP A 227 -6.83 9.47 -1.36
CA ASP A 227 -7.91 8.54 -1.68
C ASP A 227 -7.86 7.23 -0.89
N GLY A 228 -6.96 7.14 0.10
CA GLY A 228 -6.69 5.87 0.75
C GLY A 228 -5.45 5.82 1.61
N PHE A 229 -5.20 4.63 2.16
CA PHE A 229 -4.01 4.32 2.95
C PHE A 229 -3.36 3.00 2.51
N LEU A 230 -2.03 2.96 2.56
CA LEU A 230 -1.26 1.72 2.61
C LEU A 230 -0.66 1.58 4.03
N VAL A 231 -1.34 0.83 4.89
CA VAL A 231 -1.08 0.76 6.32
C VAL A 231 -0.06 -0.33 6.63
N GLY A 232 1.02 0.04 7.34
CA GLY A 232 2.03 -0.90 7.84
C GLY A 232 1.60 -1.60 9.14
N GLY A 233 2.32 -1.38 10.24
CA GLY A 233 2.14 -2.14 11.50
C GLY A 233 0.73 -2.10 12.09
N ALA A 234 -0.02 -1.00 11.94
CA ALA A 234 -1.41 -0.92 12.40
C ALA A 234 -2.35 -1.89 11.65
N SER A 235 -1.94 -2.42 10.50
CA SER A 235 -2.69 -3.45 9.76
C SER A 235 -2.69 -4.83 10.43
N LEU A 236 -1.81 -5.04 11.42
CA LEU A 236 -1.70 -6.28 12.18
C LEU A 236 -2.62 -6.31 13.41
N THR A 237 -3.29 -5.20 13.74
CA THR A 237 -4.12 -5.06 14.95
C THR A 237 -5.53 -4.56 14.61
N ARG A 238 -6.40 -4.47 15.61
CA ARG A 238 -7.77 -3.92 15.46
C ARG A 238 -7.77 -2.45 15.05
N ASP A 239 -6.67 -1.73 15.20
CA ASP A 239 -6.54 -0.36 14.70
C ASP A 239 -6.77 -0.28 13.19
N PHE A 240 -6.48 -1.35 12.44
CA PHE A 240 -6.79 -1.42 11.01
C PHE A 240 -8.28 -1.23 10.71
N VAL A 241 -9.17 -1.83 11.50
CA VAL A 241 -10.61 -1.67 11.31
C VAL A 241 -11.02 -0.24 11.66
N ALA A 242 -10.44 0.35 12.70
CA ALA A 242 -10.68 1.76 13.03
C ALA A 242 -10.23 2.70 11.89
N ILE A 243 -9.14 2.40 11.19
CA ILE A 243 -8.69 3.14 10.01
C ILE A 243 -9.68 2.96 8.84
N ILE A 244 -10.17 1.73 8.61
CA ILE A 244 -11.15 1.43 7.56
C ILE A 244 -12.47 2.19 7.78
N LEU A 245 -12.92 2.33 9.04
CA LEU A 245 -14.21 2.92 9.37
C LEU A 245 -14.22 4.47 9.45
N LYS A 246 -13.07 5.13 9.45
CA LYS A 246 -12.97 6.59 9.70
C LYS A 246 -13.08 7.47 8.44
N GLN A 247 -13.70 6.96 7.38
CA GLN A 247 -13.70 7.53 6.02
C GLN A 247 -14.80 8.56 5.74
N LEU A 248 -14.86 9.63 6.54
CA LEU A 248 -15.92 10.65 6.53
C LEU A 248 -17.15 10.27 7.38
N SER A 249 -17.77 11.29 7.96
CA SER A 249 -18.74 11.25 9.06
C SER A 249 -20.04 10.48 8.79
N GLY A 250 -20.44 9.62 9.74
CA GLY A 250 -21.83 9.14 9.85
C GLY A 250 -22.10 8.03 10.89
N THR A 251 -21.13 7.18 11.23
CA THR A 251 -21.41 5.94 11.99
C THR A 251 -21.09 6.07 13.49
N PRO A 252 -21.97 5.61 14.41
CA PRO A 252 -21.78 5.79 15.86
C PRO A 252 -20.56 5.02 16.39
N LYS A 253 -19.96 5.58 17.44
CA LYS A 253 -18.88 4.98 18.23
C LYS A 253 -19.26 3.56 18.69
N THR A 254 -18.68 2.53 18.07
CA THR A 254 -18.50 1.25 18.76
C THR A 254 -17.16 1.29 19.49
N VAL A 255 -17.22 0.96 20.78
CA VAL A 255 -16.05 0.90 21.67
C VAL A 255 -15.22 -0.31 21.24
N VAL A 256 -14.00 -0.07 20.75
CA VAL A 256 -13.03 -1.13 20.47
C VAL A 256 -12.44 -1.58 21.83
N PRO A 257 -12.51 -2.87 22.21
CA PRO A 257 -11.87 -3.38 23.43
C PRO A 257 -10.33 -3.32 23.31
N PRO A 258 -9.59 -3.30 24.44
CA PRO A 258 -8.15 -3.08 24.45
C PRO A 258 -7.37 -4.10 23.60
N ASP A 259 -6.31 -3.59 22.96
CA ASP A 259 -5.47 -4.29 21.99
C ASP A 259 -4.92 -5.63 22.53
N VAL A 260 -4.87 -6.63 21.65
CA VAL A 260 -4.02 -7.81 21.85
C VAL A 260 -2.64 -7.45 21.28
N ASP A 261 -1.64 -7.35 22.15
CA ASP A 261 -0.24 -7.19 21.77
C ASP A 261 0.23 -8.44 21.02
N ILE A 262 0.10 -8.43 19.69
CA ILE A 262 0.88 -9.33 18.84
C ILE A 262 2.31 -8.85 18.96
N LYS A 263 3.22 -9.71 19.42
CA LYS A 263 4.66 -9.42 19.45
C LYS A 263 5.15 -9.20 18.01
N ILE A 264 5.15 -7.93 17.59
CA ILE A 264 5.87 -7.48 16.40
C ILE A 264 7.35 -7.75 16.69
N ALA A 265 8.09 -8.32 15.73
CA ALA A 265 9.54 -8.47 15.84
C ALA A 265 10.17 -7.10 16.21
N ASP A 266 11.19 -7.12 17.09
CA ASP A 266 11.75 -5.92 17.73
C ASP A 266 11.83 -4.70 16.80
N ARG A 267 11.40 -3.56 17.33
CA ARG A 267 11.45 -2.23 16.66
C ARG A 267 12.84 -1.88 16.12
N ASP A 268 13.89 -2.55 16.60
CA ASP A 268 15.27 -2.38 16.16
C ASP A 268 15.54 -2.89 14.73
N THR A 269 14.64 -3.68 14.13
CA THR A 269 14.77 -4.07 12.70
C THR A 269 14.38 -2.95 11.73
N TRP A 270 13.79 -1.85 12.23
CA TRP A 270 13.35 -0.70 11.42
C TRP A 270 14.43 0.38 11.25
N SER A 271 15.53 0.28 12.01
CA SER A 271 16.60 1.29 12.06
C SER A 271 17.65 1.17 10.95
N TYR A 272 17.55 0.17 10.06
CA TYR A 272 18.50 0.01 8.95
C TYR A 272 18.46 1.15 7.90
N MET A 273 17.49 2.07 7.96
CA MET A 273 17.39 3.20 7.02
C MET A 273 18.25 4.42 7.38
N GLU A 274 19.05 4.38 8.45
CA GLU A 274 19.92 5.52 8.84
C GLU A 274 21.37 5.43 8.32
N GLN A 275 21.79 4.40 7.58
CA GLN A 275 23.21 4.18 7.24
C GLN A 275 23.57 3.86 5.78
N SER A 276 22.75 4.22 4.78
CA SER A 276 23.17 4.10 3.37
C SER A 276 22.53 5.10 2.40
#